data_AF-A0A2A2AQA9-F1
#
_entry.id   AF-A0A2A2AQA9-F1
#
_cell.length_a   1.000
_cell.length_b   1.000
_cell.length_c   1.000
_cell.angle_alpha   90.00
_cell.angle_beta   90.00
_cell.angle_gamma   90.00
#
_symmetry.space_group_name_H-M   'P 1'
#
loop_
_entity.id
_entity.type
_entity.pdbx_description
1 polymer ?
#
loop_
_entity_poly.entity_id
_entity_poly.type
_entity_poly.pdbx_seq_one_letter_code
_entity_poly.pdbx_strand_id
1 'polypeptide(L)'
;MGGARRGIIAAALPFFFSLTLAPDRTGRLSRRLNTMTLPPTAHHRPEPGADAADLQALRQALQARGQRHAQLLQTHISWLLLGHEQAWKIKKPVRLPFADFSTLAQRRHFCDEELRLNQRLAPQLYLDVQPLWRNAQGLLDFDPPAPDQPAAEWAVRMRRFADDALLRTRFEAGAAPPPAALHQLGQRLARFHAQGAGAAVPQAEYGSAERIEADVLALFAPLQRSAFAELVPQWQAWLDGQCAALRPIWQARRAGGFVREGHGDLHLGNLVLLGDAIVPFDCIEFQPAMRWIDVANDMAFLSMDLHAHGRSDLAAHAMDGWLQHSGDFAALQTWRFYEVYRALVRAMVAQISPPAAGPTGADAPPAGQQYAHCAQQWCQATPAPALFITCGASGSGKSTVAAACMEQLGAIRIRSDVERKRLFGLDALADSHAQGLDIYTPEATQRTFARLGELAEVALQAGWPVVVDAAFLRCEQRDALRALAQRLRLPFAILACEAPAETLRQRIAQRRSAAQDPSEATPELVQQQLQGWQPWGEEELPFVRRIDTSAPHWRAALAAQLQTPR
;
A
#
# COMPACT_ATOMS: atom_id res chain seq x y z
N MET A 1 29.08 -24.98 -6.33
CA MET A 1 28.39 -25.71 -5.25
C MET A 1 28.40 -24.79 -4.04
N GLY A 2 27.37 -24.04 -3.69
CA GLY A 2 25.98 -24.41 -3.48
C GLY A 2 25.58 -23.78 -2.15
N GLY A 3 25.59 -22.45 -2.09
CA GLY A 3 25.27 -21.65 -0.91
C GLY A 3 24.02 -20.82 -1.17
N ALA A 4 22.85 -21.45 -1.17
CA ALA A 4 21.58 -20.74 -1.24
C ALA A 4 21.33 -20.03 0.10
N ARG A 5 21.26 -18.70 0.02
CA ARG A 5 20.99 -17.79 1.15
C ARG A 5 19.59 -18.07 1.70
N ARG A 6 19.51 -18.23 3.02
CA ARG A 6 18.27 -18.45 3.78
C ARG A 6 17.51 -17.13 3.91
N GLY A 7 16.48 -16.93 3.09
CA GLY A 7 15.48 -15.89 3.31
C GLY A 7 14.39 -16.43 4.21
N ILE A 8 14.32 -15.98 5.47
CA ILE A 8 13.29 -16.43 6.41
C ILE A 8 12.10 -15.47 6.33
N ILE A 9 10.95 -16.04 5.96
CA ILE A 9 9.61 -15.46 6.09
C ILE A 9 9.28 -15.42 7.60
N ALA A 10 9.51 -14.27 8.24
CA ALA A 10 9.01 -14.00 9.57
C ALA A 10 8.35 -12.62 9.55
N ALA A 11 7.04 -12.60 9.27
CA ALA A 11 6.21 -11.44 9.56
C ALA A 11 6.26 -11.18 11.07
N ALA A 12 6.66 -9.97 11.40
CA ALA A 12 6.89 -9.52 12.75
C ALA A 12 5.70 -8.67 13.18
N LEU A 13 5.13 -9.01 14.34
CA LEU A 13 3.95 -8.34 14.89
C LEU A 13 4.32 -7.42 16.06
N PRO A 14 3.58 -6.32 16.26
CA PRO A 14 3.90 -5.32 17.25
C PRO A 14 3.55 -5.81 18.66
N PHE A 15 4.55 -5.82 19.55
CA PHE A 15 4.35 -5.84 20.99
C PHE A 15 3.85 -4.45 21.44
N PHE A 16 2.63 -4.37 21.95
CA PHE A 16 2.18 -3.23 22.78
C PHE A 16 2.18 -3.68 24.25
N PHE A 17 3.03 -3.05 25.07
CA PHE A 17 2.99 -3.22 26.53
C PHE A 17 2.04 -2.20 27.15
N SER A 18 1.10 -2.69 27.96
CA SER A 18 0.52 -1.92 29.05
C SER A 18 1.42 -2.10 30.27
N LEU A 19 2.21 -1.08 30.63
CA LEU A 19 2.79 -1.00 31.97
C LEU A 19 1.72 -0.40 32.89
N THR A 20 1.19 -1.24 33.78
CA THR A 20 0.53 -0.80 35.00
C THR A 20 1.47 0.12 35.76
N LEU A 21 1.16 1.42 35.78
CA LEU A 21 1.70 2.35 36.75
C LEU A 21 1.22 1.90 38.14
N ALA A 22 2.17 1.54 39.01
CA ALA A 22 1.92 1.54 40.43
C ALA A 22 1.54 2.98 40.84
N PRO A 23 0.55 3.18 41.71
CA PRO A 23 0.09 4.53 42.06
C PRO A 23 1.13 5.19 42.97
N ASP A 24 1.87 6.17 42.45
CA ASP A 24 2.51 7.15 43.32
C ASP A 24 1.49 8.22 43.72
N ARG A 25 1.48 8.52 45.01
CA ARG A 25 0.46 9.30 45.69
C ARG A 25 0.67 10.78 45.41
N THR A 26 -0.06 11.36 44.47
CA THR A 26 -0.61 12.73 44.59
C THR A 26 -1.70 12.95 43.55
N GLY A 27 -2.93 13.14 44.04
CA GLY A 27 -4.11 13.29 43.20
C GLY A 27 -4.26 14.69 42.60
N ARG A 28 -4.71 14.74 41.35
CA ARG A 28 -5.90 15.49 40.86
C ARG A 28 -5.87 15.54 39.32
N LEU A 29 -6.70 14.70 38.70
CA LEU A 29 -7.48 14.93 37.47
C LEU A 29 -7.91 13.56 36.91
N SER A 30 -8.77 12.89 37.68
CA SER A 30 -9.46 11.68 37.27
C SER A 30 -10.92 12.06 37.00
N ARG A 31 -11.35 12.02 35.73
CA ARG A 31 -12.72 11.64 35.36
C ARG A 31 -12.86 11.47 33.84
N ARG A 32 -13.09 10.20 33.47
CA ARG A 32 -13.71 9.69 32.23
C ARG A 32 -12.83 9.53 30.98
N LEU A 33 -11.95 8.53 31.03
CA LEU A 33 -11.68 7.64 29.90
C LEU A 33 -11.85 6.23 30.44
N ASN A 34 -12.98 5.58 30.11
CA ASN A 34 -13.21 4.21 30.50
C ASN A 34 -12.33 3.28 29.66
N THR A 35 -11.58 2.47 30.38
CA THR A 35 -10.83 1.29 29.98
C THR A 35 -11.68 0.32 29.15
N MET A 36 -11.25 0.03 27.91
CA MET A 36 -11.47 -1.29 27.31
C MET A 36 -10.39 -2.23 27.84
N THR A 37 -10.52 -2.60 29.11
CA THR A 37 -9.90 -3.81 29.64
C THR A 37 -10.74 -4.98 29.16
N LEU A 38 -10.12 -5.96 28.51
CA LEU A 38 -10.68 -7.31 28.45
C LEU A 38 -11.11 -7.70 29.87
N PRO A 39 -12.29 -8.34 30.07
CA PRO A 39 -12.72 -8.74 31.41
C PRO A 39 -11.60 -9.59 32.06
N PRO A 40 -11.40 -9.48 33.39
CA PRO A 40 -10.40 -10.29 34.09
C PRO A 40 -10.87 -11.75 34.11
N THR A 41 -10.67 -12.44 33.00
CA THR A 41 -10.78 -13.90 32.94
C THR A 41 -9.58 -14.46 33.69
N ALA A 42 -9.84 -15.40 34.60
CA ALA A 42 -8.85 -16.13 35.38
C ALA A 42 -7.54 -16.38 34.60
N HIS A 43 -6.40 -16.34 35.30
CA HIS A 43 -5.09 -16.73 34.80
C HIS A 43 -5.08 -18.21 34.38
N HIS A 44 -5.75 -18.55 33.28
CA HIS A 44 -5.70 -19.86 32.68
C HIS A 44 -4.36 -19.98 31.96
N ARG A 45 -3.55 -20.96 32.39
CA ARG A 45 -2.41 -21.40 31.58
C ARG A 45 -2.95 -21.87 30.22
N PRO A 46 -2.24 -21.59 29.11
CA PRO A 46 -2.61 -22.12 27.81
C PRO A 46 -2.84 -23.63 27.86
N GLU A 47 -3.88 -24.10 27.17
CA GLU A 47 -4.08 -25.53 26.96
C GLU A 47 -2.86 -26.10 26.23
N PRO A 48 -2.45 -27.35 26.53
CA PRO A 48 -1.39 -28.01 25.78
C PRO A 48 -1.79 -28.08 24.29
N GLY A 49 -1.10 -27.31 23.45
CA GLY A 49 -1.20 -27.39 22.00
C GLY A 49 0.02 -28.06 21.39
N ALA A 50 0.16 -27.99 20.07
CA ALA A 50 1.35 -28.49 19.39
C ALA A 50 2.61 -27.74 19.84
N ASP A 51 3.65 -28.50 20.22
CA ASP A 51 4.95 -27.97 20.63
C ASP A 51 6.05 -28.20 19.57
N ALA A 52 7.27 -27.73 19.86
CA ALA A 52 8.38 -27.86 18.92
C ALA A 52 8.73 -29.33 18.59
N ALA A 53 8.54 -30.25 19.54
CA ALA A 53 8.81 -31.68 19.34
C ALA A 53 7.73 -32.32 18.46
N ASP A 54 6.46 -32.01 18.72
CA ASP A 54 5.32 -32.40 17.88
C ASP A 54 5.54 -31.99 16.42
N LEU A 55 5.91 -30.72 16.17
CA LEU A 55 6.11 -30.22 14.80
C LEU A 55 7.36 -30.81 14.13
N GLN A 56 8.42 -31.08 14.90
CA GLN A 56 9.60 -31.74 14.36
C GLN A 56 9.31 -33.20 13.96
N ALA A 57 8.52 -33.92 14.76
CA ALA A 57 8.05 -35.27 14.43
C ALA A 57 7.14 -35.25 13.20
N LEU A 58 6.19 -34.31 13.13
CA LEU A 58 5.32 -34.13 11.96
C LEU A 58 6.13 -33.84 10.68
N ARG A 59 7.18 -33.01 10.78
CA ARG A 59 8.13 -32.77 9.68
C ARG A 59 8.81 -34.06 9.22
N GLN A 60 9.32 -34.86 10.15
CA GLN A 60 9.97 -36.14 9.83
C GLN A 60 8.98 -37.12 9.17
N ALA A 61 7.74 -37.18 9.66
CA ALA A 61 6.69 -38.00 9.06
C ALA A 61 6.39 -37.59 7.61
N LEU A 62 6.27 -36.28 7.33
CA LEU A 62 6.13 -35.79 5.96
C LEU A 62 7.32 -36.16 5.07
N GLN A 63 8.56 -36.04 5.59
CA GLN A 63 9.76 -36.44 4.84
C GLN A 63 9.74 -37.93 4.48
N ALA A 64 9.31 -38.79 5.40
CA ALA A 64 9.14 -40.23 5.16
C ALA A 64 8.05 -40.52 4.11
N ARG A 65 6.99 -39.71 4.07
CA ARG A 65 5.89 -39.78 3.07
C ARG A 65 6.23 -39.13 1.73
N GLY A 66 7.50 -38.84 1.46
CA GLY A 66 7.98 -38.34 0.16
C GLY A 66 8.24 -36.83 0.09
N GLN A 67 7.90 -36.04 1.12
CA GLN A 67 8.20 -34.60 1.20
C GLN A 67 9.65 -34.38 1.67
N ARG A 68 10.64 -34.93 0.96
CA ARG A 68 12.05 -35.06 1.41
C ARG A 68 12.68 -33.73 1.88
N HIS A 69 12.26 -32.61 1.29
CA HIS A 69 12.75 -31.27 1.62
C HIS A 69 11.85 -30.50 2.59
N ALA A 70 11.04 -31.18 3.40
CA ALA A 70 10.17 -30.50 4.34
C ALA A 70 10.96 -29.68 5.38
N GLN A 71 10.62 -28.40 5.50
CA GLN A 71 11.26 -27.45 6.41
C GLN A 71 10.29 -27.01 7.50
N LEU A 72 10.79 -26.79 8.71
CA LEU A 72 10.03 -26.19 9.79
C LEU A 72 10.62 -24.81 10.08
N LEU A 73 9.80 -23.79 9.92
CA LEU A 73 10.09 -22.42 10.31
C LEU A 73 9.20 -22.02 11.49
N GLN A 74 9.65 -21.02 12.23
CA GLN A 74 8.98 -20.56 13.44
C GLN A 74 8.85 -19.04 13.41
N THR A 75 7.66 -18.54 13.67
CA THR A 75 7.40 -17.13 13.98
C THR A 75 7.11 -16.96 15.47
N HIS A 76 6.81 -15.73 15.92
CA HIS A 76 6.44 -15.49 17.32
C HIS A 76 5.17 -16.24 17.74
N ILE A 77 4.20 -16.38 16.84
CA ILE A 77 2.85 -16.89 17.15
C ILE A 77 2.45 -18.12 16.32
N SER A 78 3.30 -18.60 15.41
CA SER A 78 3.00 -19.74 14.56
C SER A 78 4.23 -20.59 14.23
N TRP A 79 3.95 -21.82 13.80
CA TRP A 79 4.86 -22.73 13.12
C TRP A 79 4.48 -22.77 11.64
N LEU A 80 5.48 -22.82 10.76
CA LEU A 80 5.29 -22.99 9.32
C LEU A 80 6.00 -24.28 8.88
N LEU A 81 5.22 -25.27 8.48
CA LEU A 81 5.71 -26.52 7.93
C LEU A 81 5.64 -26.43 6.40
N LEU A 82 6.79 -26.35 5.74
CA LEU A 82 6.89 -26.18 4.30
C LEU A 82 7.19 -27.52 3.64
N GLY A 83 6.24 -28.08 2.89
CA GLY A 83 6.44 -29.24 2.01
C GLY A 83 6.95 -28.82 0.62
N HIS A 84 6.79 -29.69 -0.38
CA HIS A 84 7.17 -29.41 -1.78
C HIS A 84 6.21 -28.39 -2.43
N GLU A 85 4.91 -28.71 -2.48
CA GLU A 85 3.89 -27.86 -3.11
C GLU A 85 2.95 -27.19 -2.10
N GLN A 86 3.01 -27.62 -0.84
CA GLN A 86 2.10 -27.19 0.21
C GLN A 86 2.87 -26.62 1.41
N ALA A 87 2.22 -25.72 2.13
CA ALA A 87 2.68 -25.20 3.40
C ALA A 87 1.53 -25.29 4.41
N TRP A 88 1.86 -25.54 5.66
CA TRP A 88 0.90 -25.57 6.76
C TRP A 88 1.33 -24.57 7.82
N LYS A 89 0.40 -23.68 8.21
CA LYS A 89 0.60 -22.74 9.31
C LYS A 89 -0.19 -23.19 10.52
N ILE A 90 0.51 -23.49 11.60
CA ILE A 90 -0.06 -23.97 12.87
C ILE A 90 0.12 -22.87 13.92
N LYS A 91 -0.95 -22.50 14.62
CA LYS A 91 -0.88 -21.48 15.69
C LYS A 91 -0.22 -22.04 16.94
N LYS A 92 0.63 -21.25 17.59
CA LYS A 92 1.23 -21.63 18.86
C LYS A 92 0.22 -21.47 20.00
N PRO A 93 0.27 -22.31 21.05
CA PRO A 93 -0.58 -22.18 22.22
C PRO A 93 -0.09 -21.03 23.14
N VAL A 94 -0.25 -19.79 22.70
CA VAL A 94 0.24 -18.58 23.38
C VAL A 94 -0.91 -17.62 23.70
N ARG A 95 -0.73 -16.84 24.76
CA ARG A 95 -1.57 -15.68 25.09
C ARG A 95 -0.69 -14.44 25.18
N LEU A 96 -0.83 -13.55 24.21
CA LEU A 96 -0.13 -12.28 24.09
C LEU A 96 -1.13 -11.12 24.24
N PRO A 97 -0.67 -9.89 24.53
CA PRO A 97 -1.58 -8.74 24.70
C PRO A 97 -2.51 -8.46 23.50
N PHE A 98 -2.14 -8.92 22.30
CA PHE A 98 -2.86 -8.70 21.04
C PHE A 98 -3.37 -9.99 20.38
N ALA A 99 -3.00 -11.17 20.87
CA ALA A 99 -3.39 -12.44 20.26
C ALA A 99 -3.59 -13.51 21.35
N ASP A 100 -4.77 -14.14 21.36
CA ASP A 100 -5.09 -15.22 22.28
C ASP A 100 -5.35 -16.51 21.51
N PHE A 101 -4.35 -17.38 21.50
CA PHE A 101 -4.35 -18.70 20.88
C PHE A 101 -4.28 -19.80 21.95
N SER A 102 -4.67 -19.47 23.18
CA SER A 102 -4.44 -20.30 24.37
C SER A 102 -5.29 -21.56 24.40
N THR A 103 -6.43 -21.58 23.71
CA THR A 103 -7.31 -22.75 23.60
C THR A 103 -7.35 -23.33 22.20
N LEU A 104 -7.63 -24.62 22.06
CA LEU A 104 -7.79 -25.25 20.74
C LEU A 104 -8.91 -24.59 19.92
N ALA A 105 -10.01 -24.18 20.58
CA ALA A 105 -11.12 -23.48 19.94
C ALA A 105 -10.70 -22.12 19.37
N GLN A 106 -9.90 -21.35 20.10
CA GLN A 106 -9.34 -20.09 19.60
C GLN A 106 -8.39 -20.32 18.42
N ARG A 107 -7.51 -21.33 18.49
CA ARG A 107 -6.61 -21.66 17.38
C ARG A 107 -7.39 -22.04 16.11
N ARG A 108 -8.45 -22.84 16.24
CA ARG A 108 -9.37 -23.11 15.13
C ARG A 108 -9.98 -21.82 14.58
N HIS A 109 -10.57 -21.00 15.46
CA HIS A 109 -11.20 -19.74 15.06
C HIS A 109 -10.25 -18.83 14.26
N PHE A 110 -9.00 -18.68 14.71
CA PHE A 110 -8.03 -17.86 14.01
C PHE A 110 -7.43 -18.51 12.75
N CYS A 111 -7.42 -19.84 12.64
CA CYS A 111 -7.16 -20.51 11.37
C CYS A 111 -8.29 -20.22 10.35
N ASP A 112 -9.55 -20.28 10.79
CA ASP A 112 -10.72 -19.96 9.96
C ASP A 112 -10.73 -18.48 9.54
N GLU A 113 -10.40 -17.56 10.46
CA GLU A 113 -10.27 -16.14 10.14
C GLU A 113 -9.12 -15.85 9.18
N GLU A 114 -7.96 -16.49 9.35
CA GLU A 114 -6.84 -16.34 8.42
C GLU A 114 -7.23 -16.81 7.01
N LEU A 115 -7.90 -17.96 6.89
CA LEU A 115 -8.42 -18.46 5.62
C LEU A 115 -9.40 -17.45 4.99
N ARG A 116 -10.42 -17.01 5.74
CA ARG A 116 -11.44 -16.06 5.28
C ARG A 116 -10.82 -14.76 4.78
N LEU A 117 -9.91 -14.18 5.58
CA LEU A 117 -9.32 -12.88 5.30
C LEU A 117 -8.41 -12.92 4.08
N ASN A 118 -7.60 -13.96 3.95
CA ASN A 118 -6.63 -14.04 2.87
C ASN A 118 -7.22 -14.53 1.55
N GLN A 119 -8.30 -15.32 1.55
CA GLN A 119 -8.97 -15.70 0.30
C GLN A 119 -9.52 -14.51 -0.50
N ARG A 120 -9.68 -13.33 0.12
CA ARG A 120 -10.09 -12.10 -0.57
C ARG A 120 -9.04 -11.60 -1.58
N LEU A 121 -7.75 -11.81 -1.28
CA LEU A 121 -6.62 -11.32 -2.09
C LEU A 121 -5.69 -12.43 -2.58
N ALA A 122 -5.77 -13.64 -2.02
CA ALA A 122 -4.94 -14.79 -2.38
C ALA A 122 -5.72 -16.13 -2.35
N PRO A 123 -6.88 -16.25 -3.01
CA PRO A 123 -7.66 -17.50 -3.02
C PRO A 123 -6.89 -18.70 -3.59
N GLN A 124 -5.89 -18.46 -4.45
CA GLN A 124 -5.02 -19.49 -5.00
C GLN A 124 -3.95 -20.00 -4.02
N LEU A 125 -3.65 -19.24 -2.97
CA LEU A 125 -2.68 -19.61 -1.94
C LEU A 125 -3.35 -20.29 -0.75
N TYR A 126 -4.50 -19.81 -0.29
CA TYR A 126 -5.16 -20.32 0.92
C TYR A 126 -6.26 -21.34 0.58
N LEU A 127 -6.00 -22.61 0.87
CA LEU A 127 -6.79 -23.74 0.39
C LEU A 127 -7.92 -24.11 1.35
N ASP A 128 -7.56 -24.52 2.58
CA ASP A 128 -8.51 -24.92 3.62
C ASP A 128 -7.87 -24.92 5.01
N VAL A 129 -8.69 -25.11 6.05
CA VAL A 129 -8.26 -25.40 7.41
C VAL A 129 -8.32 -26.91 7.63
N GLN A 130 -7.20 -27.51 8.00
CA GLN A 130 -7.06 -28.95 8.21
C GLN A 130 -6.92 -29.29 9.70
N PRO A 131 -7.67 -30.28 10.19
CA PRO A 131 -7.41 -30.89 11.49
C PRO A 131 -6.09 -31.69 11.48
N LEU A 132 -5.46 -31.75 12.64
CA LEU A 132 -4.35 -32.62 12.97
C LEU A 132 -4.77 -33.54 14.12
N TRP A 133 -4.37 -34.80 14.09
CA TRP A 133 -4.70 -35.79 15.11
C TRP A 133 -3.44 -36.35 15.76
N ARG A 134 -3.57 -36.92 16.95
CA ARG A 134 -2.51 -37.74 17.55
C ARG A 134 -2.69 -39.18 17.09
N ASN A 135 -1.65 -39.77 16.50
CA ASN A 135 -1.63 -41.17 16.08
C ASN A 135 -1.44 -42.11 17.29
N ALA A 136 -1.35 -43.43 17.05
CA ALA A 136 -1.18 -44.43 18.11
C ALA A 136 0.09 -44.24 18.96
N GLN A 137 1.10 -43.54 18.45
CA GLN A 137 2.33 -43.19 19.16
C GLN A 137 2.25 -41.82 19.87
N GLY A 138 1.09 -41.17 19.83
CA GLY A 138 0.86 -39.84 20.41
C GLY A 138 1.41 -38.67 19.58
N LEU A 139 1.96 -38.94 18.39
CA LEU A 139 2.55 -37.92 17.51
C LEU A 139 1.48 -37.28 16.61
N LEU A 140 1.66 -36.00 16.27
CA LEU A 140 0.76 -35.32 15.33
C LEU A 140 0.84 -35.92 13.92
N ASP A 141 -0.31 -36.06 13.28
CA ASP A 141 -0.49 -36.55 11.92
C ASP A 141 -1.71 -35.87 11.25
N PHE A 142 -1.73 -35.87 9.92
CA PHE A 142 -2.87 -35.46 9.09
C PHE A 142 -3.88 -36.58 8.86
N ASP A 143 -3.57 -37.81 9.26
CA ASP A 143 -4.49 -38.94 9.14
C ASP A 143 -5.21 -39.20 10.47
N PRO A 144 -6.56 -39.29 10.50
CA PRO A 144 -7.29 -39.59 11.72
C PRO A 144 -7.05 -41.06 12.14
N PRO A 145 -6.82 -41.34 13.44
CA PRO A 145 -6.64 -42.71 13.92
C PRO A 145 -7.93 -43.54 13.89
N ALA A 146 -9.09 -42.88 13.91
CA ALA A 146 -10.42 -43.46 13.83
C ALA A 146 -11.42 -42.44 13.23
N PRO A 147 -12.54 -42.90 12.63
CA PRO A 147 -13.64 -42.02 12.25
C PRO A 147 -14.10 -41.16 13.43
N ASP A 148 -14.50 -39.92 13.17
CA ASP A 148 -15.05 -38.97 14.15
C ASP A 148 -14.12 -38.60 15.33
N GLN A 149 -12.83 -38.97 15.27
CA GLN A 149 -11.85 -38.56 16.28
C GLN A 149 -11.74 -37.02 16.29
N PRO A 150 -11.86 -36.35 17.46
CA PRO A 150 -11.65 -34.91 17.55
C PRO A 150 -10.22 -34.53 17.19
N ALA A 151 -10.07 -33.39 16.51
CA ALA A 151 -8.76 -32.82 16.19
C ALA A 151 -7.99 -32.50 17.48
N ALA A 152 -6.69 -32.79 17.46
CA ALA A 152 -5.74 -32.39 18.50
C ALA A 152 -5.14 -31.00 18.23
N GLU A 153 -5.09 -30.57 16.95
CA GLU A 153 -4.62 -29.26 16.53
C GLU A 153 -5.24 -28.87 15.18
N TRP A 154 -5.09 -27.61 14.76
CA TRP A 154 -5.52 -27.11 13.46
C TRP A 154 -4.38 -26.45 12.68
N ALA A 155 -4.41 -26.60 11.36
CA ALA A 155 -3.46 -26.00 10.44
C ALA A 155 -4.17 -25.29 9.29
N VAL A 156 -3.73 -24.10 8.92
CA VAL A 156 -4.11 -23.49 7.64
C VAL A 156 -3.24 -24.12 6.56
N ARG A 157 -3.85 -24.84 5.61
CA ARG A 157 -3.15 -25.42 4.47
C ARG A 157 -3.13 -24.42 3.31
N MET A 158 -1.94 -24.21 2.79
CA MET A 158 -1.64 -23.26 1.74
C MET A 158 -0.86 -23.91 0.61
N ARG A 159 -0.93 -23.32 -0.59
CA ARG A 159 0.02 -23.61 -1.67
C ARG A 159 1.34 -22.93 -1.36
N ARG A 160 2.44 -23.69 -1.41
CA ARG A 160 3.78 -23.14 -1.28
C ARG A 160 4.14 -22.37 -2.55
N PHE A 161 4.76 -21.21 -2.39
CA PHE A 161 5.37 -20.44 -3.47
C PHE A 161 6.90 -20.55 -3.38
N ALA A 162 7.59 -20.20 -4.47
CA ALA A 162 9.06 -20.22 -4.51
C ALA A 162 9.64 -19.24 -3.49
N ASP A 163 10.75 -19.61 -2.84
CA ASP A 163 11.33 -18.81 -1.75
C ASP A 163 11.76 -17.39 -2.23
N ASP A 164 12.03 -17.22 -3.52
CA ASP A 164 12.38 -15.95 -4.17
C ASP A 164 11.18 -15.19 -4.79
N ALA A 165 9.95 -15.68 -4.58
CA ALA A 165 8.73 -15.02 -5.04
C ALA A 165 8.34 -13.83 -4.14
N LEU A 166 8.80 -13.81 -2.89
CA LEU A 166 8.49 -12.74 -1.94
C LEU A 166 9.11 -11.42 -2.40
N LEU A 167 8.30 -10.35 -2.51
CA LEU A 167 8.78 -9.09 -3.08
C LEU A 167 9.96 -8.51 -2.32
N ARG A 168 9.95 -8.55 -0.98
CA ARG A 168 11.11 -8.14 -0.17
C ARG A 168 12.40 -8.82 -0.65
N THR A 169 12.39 -10.16 -0.78
CA THR A 169 13.54 -10.94 -1.24
C THR A 169 13.95 -10.57 -2.67
N ARG A 170 12.99 -10.29 -3.55
CA ARG A 170 13.27 -9.82 -4.91
C ARG A 170 13.94 -8.46 -4.95
N PHE A 171 13.48 -7.50 -4.12
CA PHE A 171 14.10 -6.18 -4.02
C PHE A 171 15.53 -6.28 -3.49
N GLU A 172 15.75 -7.08 -2.45
CA GLU A 172 17.09 -7.35 -1.90
C GLU A 172 18.03 -8.01 -2.93
N ALA A 173 17.49 -8.80 -3.86
CA ALA A 173 18.22 -9.42 -4.97
C ALA A 173 18.34 -8.53 -6.22
N GLY A 174 17.80 -7.31 -6.22
CA GLY A 174 17.79 -6.43 -7.41
C GLY A 174 16.83 -6.87 -8.53
N ALA A 175 15.93 -7.82 -8.26
CA ALA A 175 15.01 -8.44 -9.21
C ALA A 175 13.58 -7.86 -9.11
N ALA A 176 13.47 -6.54 -9.01
CA ALA A 176 12.20 -5.85 -8.82
C ALA A 176 11.20 -6.13 -9.95
N PRO A 177 9.90 -6.25 -9.64
CA PRO A 177 8.86 -6.42 -10.65
C PRO A 177 8.74 -5.18 -11.56
N PRO A 178 8.18 -5.34 -12.77
CA PRO A 178 7.96 -4.22 -13.67
C PRO A 178 6.96 -3.22 -13.08
N PRO A 179 7.08 -1.91 -13.39
CA PRO A 179 6.17 -0.88 -12.87
C PRO A 179 4.68 -1.16 -13.14
N ALA A 180 4.36 -1.75 -14.29
CA ALA A 180 3.00 -2.14 -14.65
C ALA A 180 2.36 -3.09 -13.62
N ALA A 181 3.14 -4.00 -13.02
CA ALA A 181 2.62 -4.92 -12.00
C ALA A 181 2.22 -4.17 -10.71
N LEU A 182 2.96 -3.12 -10.32
CA LEU A 182 2.59 -2.28 -9.17
C LEU A 182 1.37 -1.43 -9.46
N HIS A 183 1.26 -0.89 -10.67
CA HIS A 183 0.07 -0.16 -11.10
C HIS A 183 -1.17 -1.07 -11.05
N GLN A 184 -1.07 -2.30 -11.56
CA GLN A 184 -2.14 -3.29 -11.49
C GLN A 184 -2.48 -3.70 -10.05
N LEU A 185 -1.47 -3.82 -9.18
CA LEU A 185 -1.69 -4.05 -7.74
C LEU A 185 -2.50 -2.90 -7.13
N GLY A 186 -2.16 -1.65 -7.42
CA GLY A 186 -2.92 -0.48 -6.98
C GLY A 186 -4.38 -0.51 -7.43
N GLN A 187 -4.64 -0.84 -8.69
CA GLN A 187 -6.00 -1.02 -9.23
C GLN A 187 -6.76 -2.14 -8.50
N ARG A 188 -6.12 -3.29 -8.30
CA ARG A 188 -6.70 -4.44 -7.60
C ARG A 188 -7.07 -4.09 -6.16
N LEU A 189 -6.20 -3.38 -5.46
CA LEU A 189 -6.44 -2.91 -4.09
C LEU A 189 -7.55 -1.87 -4.04
N ALA A 190 -7.65 -0.96 -5.02
CA ALA A 190 -8.77 -0.03 -5.09
C ALA A 190 -10.12 -0.77 -5.25
N ARG A 191 -10.19 -1.82 -6.07
CA ARG A 191 -11.39 -2.69 -6.15
C ARG A 191 -11.69 -3.38 -4.83
N PHE A 192 -10.68 -3.97 -4.20
CA PHE A 192 -10.82 -4.63 -2.90
C PHE A 192 -11.37 -3.67 -1.84
N HIS A 193 -10.85 -2.44 -1.77
CA HIS A 193 -11.35 -1.41 -0.86
C HIS A 193 -12.77 -0.94 -1.18
N ALA A 194 -13.17 -0.96 -2.46
CA ALA A 194 -14.51 -0.61 -2.90
C ALA A 194 -15.54 -1.74 -2.67
N GLN A 195 -15.13 -3.01 -2.65
CA GLN A 195 -15.98 -4.21 -2.56
C GLN A 195 -16.76 -4.36 -1.23
N GLY A 196 -16.71 -3.37 -0.35
CA GLY A 196 -17.53 -3.26 0.86
C GLY A 196 -18.19 -1.89 1.03
N ALA A 197 -18.42 -1.14 -0.05
CA ALA A 197 -19.08 0.16 0.00
C ALA A 197 -20.40 0.08 0.79
N GLY A 198 -20.51 0.85 1.88
CA GLY A 198 -21.66 0.86 2.78
C GLY A 198 -21.62 -0.16 3.93
N ALA A 199 -20.59 -1.01 4.04
CA ALA A 199 -20.43 -1.92 5.18
C ALA A 199 -20.30 -1.11 6.49
N ALA A 200 -21.16 -1.42 7.46
CA ALA A 200 -21.10 -0.81 8.78
C ALA A 200 -19.81 -1.23 9.49
N VAL A 201 -19.09 -0.26 10.04
CA VAL A 201 -17.93 -0.54 10.88
C VAL A 201 -18.43 -1.32 12.12
N PRO A 202 -17.97 -2.56 12.37
CA PRO A 202 -18.57 -3.42 13.38
C PRO A 202 -18.48 -2.86 14.81
N GLN A 203 -17.49 -2.02 15.09
CA GLN A 203 -17.28 -1.41 16.39
C GLN A 203 -17.01 0.09 16.25
N ALA A 204 -17.58 0.87 17.17
CA ALA A 204 -17.51 2.33 17.15
C ALA A 204 -16.08 2.90 17.33
N GLU A 205 -15.13 2.10 17.80
CA GLU A 205 -13.73 2.52 17.94
C GLU A 205 -12.91 2.31 16.66
N TYR A 206 -13.29 1.41 15.75
CA TYR A 206 -12.45 1.08 14.59
C TYR A 206 -12.38 2.24 13.59
N GLY A 207 -11.15 2.55 13.18
CA GLY A 207 -10.82 3.70 12.34
C GLY A 207 -11.24 5.06 12.92
N SER A 208 -11.52 5.15 14.23
CA SER A 208 -11.77 6.42 14.91
C SER A 208 -10.47 7.21 15.09
N ALA A 209 -10.58 8.53 15.18
CA ALA A 209 -9.42 9.38 15.45
C ALA A 209 -8.78 9.05 16.81
N GLU A 210 -9.61 8.79 17.82
CA GLU A 210 -9.18 8.40 19.16
C GLU A 210 -8.37 7.10 19.12
N ARG A 211 -8.80 6.15 18.28
CA ARG A 211 -8.07 4.89 18.10
C ARG A 211 -6.73 5.09 17.41
N ILE A 212 -6.70 5.88 16.32
CA ILE A 212 -5.47 6.20 15.59
C ILE A 212 -4.46 6.88 16.53
N GLU A 213 -4.89 7.87 17.31
CA GLU A 213 -4.05 8.56 18.28
C GLU A 213 -3.53 7.63 19.38
N ALA A 214 -4.36 6.73 19.89
CA ALA A 214 -3.94 5.74 20.88
C ALA A 214 -2.87 4.78 20.31
N ASP A 215 -3.07 4.31 19.07
CA ASP A 215 -2.12 3.43 18.39
C ASP A 215 -0.78 4.15 18.11
N VAL A 216 -0.81 5.45 17.81
CA VAL A 216 0.39 6.30 17.67
C VAL A 216 1.13 6.47 18.99
N LEU A 217 0.42 6.88 20.04
CA LEU A 217 1.00 7.10 21.38
C LEU A 217 1.75 5.86 21.87
N ALA A 218 1.19 4.68 21.59
CA ALA A 218 1.73 3.42 22.03
C ALA A 218 3.06 3.03 21.33
N LEU A 219 3.46 3.72 20.24
CA LEU A 219 4.75 3.52 19.57
C LEU A 219 5.94 4.10 20.35
N PHE A 220 5.72 5.16 21.13
CA PHE A 220 6.83 5.94 21.67
C PHE A 220 7.57 5.21 22.79
N ALA A 221 6.88 4.51 23.69
CA ALA A 221 7.52 3.82 24.80
C ALA A 221 8.50 2.71 24.34
N PRO A 222 8.17 1.85 23.35
CA PRO A 222 9.14 0.94 22.75
C PRO A 222 10.28 1.67 22.02
N LEU A 223 9.99 2.69 21.23
CA LEU A 223 11.00 3.42 20.45
C LEU A 223 12.01 4.16 21.35
N GLN A 224 11.57 4.69 22.50
CA GLN A 224 12.45 5.30 23.51
C GLN A 224 13.45 4.32 24.12
N ARG A 225 13.18 3.01 24.04
CA ARG A 225 14.07 1.94 24.52
C ARG A 225 14.85 1.28 23.38
N SER A 226 14.80 1.84 22.18
CA SER A 226 15.45 1.32 20.98
C SER A 226 16.67 2.15 20.59
N ALA A 227 17.38 1.73 19.53
CA ALA A 227 18.47 2.52 18.95
C ALA A 227 18.04 3.90 18.41
N PHE A 228 16.74 4.18 18.33
CA PHE A 228 16.18 5.43 17.80
C PHE A 228 15.73 6.42 18.87
N ALA A 229 16.05 6.20 20.15
CA ALA A 229 15.55 6.99 21.28
C ALA A 229 15.74 8.51 21.11
N GLU A 230 16.86 8.94 20.53
CA GLU A 230 17.17 10.37 20.31
C GLU A 230 16.26 11.06 19.29
N LEU A 231 15.67 10.31 18.36
CA LEU A 231 14.77 10.85 17.33
C LEU A 231 13.32 10.94 17.82
N VAL A 232 12.97 10.21 18.89
CA VAL A 232 11.59 10.10 19.38
C VAL A 232 10.95 11.46 19.71
N PRO A 233 11.61 12.40 20.41
CA PRO A 233 10.98 13.70 20.73
C PRO A 233 10.53 14.46 19.48
N GLN A 234 11.32 14.40 18.39
CA GLN A 234 10.97 15.04 17.13
C GLN A 234 9.79 14.36 16.44
N TRP A 235 9.78 13.02 16.38
CA TRP A 235 8.67 12.27 15.82
C TRP A 235 7.38 12.48 16.59
N GLN A 236 7.47 12.50 17.92
CA GLN A 236 6.32 12.74 18.78
C GLN A 236 5.73 14.13 18.55
N ALA A 237 6.56 15.17 18.56
CA ALA A 237 6.09 16.54 18.31
C ALA A 237 5.42 16.68 16.93
N TRP A 238 5.97 16.05 15.90
CA TRP A 238 5.38 16.06 14.57
C TRP A 238 4.04 15.31 14.53
N LEU A 239 3.98 14.09 15.08
CA LEU A 239 2.77 13.27 15.10
C LEU A 239 1.65 13.91 15.93
N ASP A 240 1.95 14.52 17.07
CA ASP A 240 0.97 15.21 17.91
C ASP A 240 0.35 16.40 17.15
N GLY A 241 1.18 17.20 16.46
CA GLY A 241 0.71 18.30 15.61
C GLY A 241 -0.16 17.82 14.45
N GLN A 242 0.26 16.74 13.77
CA GLN A 242 -0.51 16.15 12.67
C GLN A 242 -1.82 15.53 13.14
N CYS A 243 -1.86 14.83 14.28
CA CYS A 243 -3.09 14.26 14.83
C CYS A 243 -4.14 15.34 15.07
N ALA A 244 -3.75 16.47 15.67
CA ALA A 244 -4.65 17.60 15.89
C ALA A 244 -5.23 18.16 14.58
N ALA A 245 -4.40 18.29 13.53
CA ALA A 245 -4.81 18.81 12.23
C ALA A 245 -5.68 17.81 11.43
N LEU A 246 -5.40 16.51 11.53
CA LEU A 246 -6.04 15.46 10.72
C LEU A 246 -7.31 14.88 11.35
N ARG A 247 -7.56 15.10 12.64
CA ARG A 247 -8.78 14.64 13.31
C ARG A 247 -10.08 14.91 12.54
N PRO A 248 -10.39 16.15 12.08
CA PRO A 248 -11.61 16.39 11.29
C PRO A 248 -11.63 15.62 9.96
N ILE A 249 -10.46 15.41 9.34
CA ILE A 249 -10.35 14.65 8.09
C ILE A 249 -10.64 13.16 8.34
N TRP A 250 -10.09 12.57 9.39
CA TRP A 250 -10.40 11.17 9.76
C TRP A 250 -11.88 10.98 10.07
N GLN A 251 -12.51 11.93 10.76
CA GLN A 251 -13.94 11.90 11.04
C GLN A 251 -14.76 11.94 9.74
N ALA A 252 -14.42 12.84 8.81
CA ALA A 252 -15.08 12.94 7.51
C ALA A 252 -14.87 11.67 6.67
N ARG A 253 -13.65 11.12 6.64
CA ARG A 253 -13.32 9.88 5.94
C ARG A 253 -14.08 8.69 6.53
N ARG A 254 -14.15 8.58 7.85
CA ARG A 254 -14.93 7.54 8.51
C ARG A 254 -16.42 7.66 8.20
N ALA A 255 -17.00 8.85 8.29
CA ALA A 255 -18.40 9.11 7.94
C ALA A 255 -18.70 8.83 6.46
N GLY A 256 -17.74 9.09 5.57
CA GLY A 256 -17.80 8.76 4.15
C GLY A 256 -17.58 7.27 3.83
N GLY A 257 -17.39 6.42 4.85
CA GLY A 257 -17.20 4.98 4.65
C GLY A 257 -15.81 4.61 4.13
N PHE A 258 -14.78 5.40 4.38
CA PHE A 258 -13.41 5.03 4.00
C PHE A 258 -12.72 4.09 5.00
N VAL A 259 -13.36 3.78 6.13
CA VAL A 259 -12.90 2.74 7.07
C VAL A 259 -13.48 1.39 6.63
N ARG A 260 -12.61 0.43 6.29
CA ARG A 260 -12.96 -0.88 5.74
C ARG A 260 -12.13 -1.98 6.39
N GLU A 261 -12.58 -3.24 6.28
CA GLU A 261 -11.76 -4.41 6.65
C GLU A 261 -10.68 -4.61 5.56
N GLY A 262 -9.57 -3.88 5.66
CA GLY A 262 -8.42 -3.99 4.77
C GLY A 262 -7.55 -5.22 5.02
N HIS A 263 -6.30 -5.14 4.58
CA HIS A 263 -5.25 -6.12 4.87
C HIS A 263 -4.64 -5.89 6.26
N GLY A 264 -4.36 -4.63 6.61
CA GLY A 264 -3.82 -4.21 7.90
C GLY A 264 -2.30 -4.35 8.06
N ASP A 265 -1.64 -5.04 7.13
CA ASP A 265 -0.18 -5.31 7.12
C ASP A 265 0.39 -5.40 5.71
N LEU A 266 -0.03 -4.47 4.83
CA LEU A 266 0.28 -4.48 3.41
C LEU A 266 1.70 -3.96 3.12
N HIS A 267 2.72 -4.78 3.40
CA HIS A 267 4.13 -4.44 3.17
C HIS A 267 4.83 -5.50 2.28
N LEU A 268 6.05 -5.25 1.80
CA LEU A 268 6.76 -6.10 0.83
C LEU A 268 7.06 -7.53 1.31
N GLY A 269 7.01 -7.77 2.62
CA GLY A 269 7.14 -9.09 3.22
C GLY A 269 5.84 -9.92 3.19
N ASN A 270 4.74 -9.28 2.81
CA ASN A 270 3.39 -9.84 2.70
C ASN A 270 2.87 -9.71 1.25
N LEU A 271 3.79 -9.60 0.29
CA LEU A 271 3.50 -9.55 -1.15
C LEU A 271 4.36 -10.57 -1.88
N VAL A 272 3.74 -11.42 -2.69
CA VAL A 272 4.42 -12.40 -3.54
C VAL A 272 4.14 -12.15 -5.01
N LEU A 273 5.14 -12.37 -5.86
CA LEU A 273 4.99 -12.37 -7.32
C LEU A 273 4.66 -13.79 -7.78
N LEU A 274 3.45 -14.00 -8.30
CA LEU A 274 2.98 -15.28 -8.84
C LEU A 274 2.75 -15.11 -10.36
N GLY A 275 3.67 -15.64 -11.16
CA GLY A 275 3.72 -15.28 -12.58
C GLY A 275 3.99 -13.78 -12.72
N ASP A 276 3.10 -13.07 -13.40
CA ASP A 276 3.20 -11.61 -13.59
C ASP A 276 2.39 -10.80 -12.56
N ALA A 277 1.66 -11.46 -11.66
CA ALA A 277 0.75 -10.81 -10.72
C ALA A 277 1.35 -10.71 -9.31
N ILE A 278 1.24 -9.53 -8.70
CA ILE A 278 1.57 -9.34 -7.28
C ILE A 278 0.33 -9.66 -6.44
N VAL A 279 0.53 -10.49 -5.42
CA VAL A 279 -0.53 -11.08 -4.60
C VAL A 279 -0.25 -10.79 -3.12
N PRO A 280 -1.10 -9.97 -2.47
CA PRO A 280 -1.08 -9.80 -1.01
C PRO A 280 -1.51 -11.06 -0.28
N PHE A 281 -0.79 -11.39 0.80
CA PHE A 281 -1.07 -12.53 1.67
C PHE A 281 -0.69 -12.20 3.13
N ASP A 282 -1.10 -13.02 4.08
CA ASP A 282 -0.85 -12.84 5.51
C ASP A 282 -1.53 -11.59 6.11
N CYS A 283 -2.81 -11.37 5.82
CA CYS A 283 -3.66 -10.37 6.48
C CYS A 283 -3.73 -10.61 8.01
N ILE A 284 -3.78 -9.53 8.80
CA ILE A 284 -3.89 -9.63 10.27
C ILE A 284 -5.22 -10.25 10.70
N GLU A 285 -5.19 -11.46 11.24
CA GLU A 285 -6.37 -12.21 11.68
C GLU A 285 -6.76 -11.95 13.15
N PHE A 286 -5.78 -11.74 14.03
CA PHE A 286 -6.00 -11.76 15.49
C PHE A 286 -6.44 -10.43 16.11
N GLN A 287 -6.22 -9.29 15.44
CA GLN A 287 -6.59 -7.97 15.95
C GLN A 287 -7.43 -7.18 14.94
N PRO A 288 -8.78 -7.25 15.00
CA PRO A 288 -9.65 -6.59 14.02
C PRO A 288 -9.42 -5.08 13.87
N ALA A 289 -9.10 -4.37 14.96
CA ALA A 289 -8.80 -2.94 14.93
C ALA A 289 -7.61 -2.58 14.02
N MET A 290 -6.67 -3.50 13.78
CA MET A 290 -5.50 -3.28 12.90
C MET A 290 -5.83 -3.46 11.41
N ARG A 291 -6.96 -4.09 11.08
CA ARG A 291 -7.44 -4.26 9.70
C ARG A 291 -8.71 -3.47 9.38
N TRP A 292 -9.51 -3.09 10.37
CA TRP A 292 -10.61 -2.13 10.22
C TRP A 292 -10.07 -0.70 10.28
N ILE A 293 -9.43 -0.29 9.20
CA ILE A 293 -8.67 0.95 9.09
C ILE A 293 -9.14 1.77 7.89
N ASP A 294 -8.73 3.04 7.86
CA ASP A 294 -8.86 3.86 6.66
C ASP A 294 -8.13 3.18 5.48
N VAL A 295 -8.77 3.09 4.31
CA VAL A 295 -8.17 2.50 3.11
C VAL A 295 -6.89 3.24 2.66
N ALA A 296 -6.75 4.52 3.02
CA ALA A 296 -5.52 5.27 2.82
C ALA A 296 -4.37 4.75 3.70
N ASN A 297 -4.66 4.28 4.92
CA ASN A 297 -3.65 3.69 5.82
C ASN A 297 -3.14 2.35 5.26
N ASP A 298 -4.03 1.52 4.72
CA ASP A 298 -3.64 0.23 4.12
C ASP A 298 -2.70 0.45 2.92
N MET A 299 -3.03 1.41 2.04
CA MET A 299 -2.19 1.76 0.89
C MET A 299 -0.88 2.47 1.27
N ALA A 300 -0.91 3.36 2.27
CA ALA A 300 0.27 4.07 2.74
C ALA A 300 1.31 3.11 3.35
N PHE A 301 0.88 1.96 3.88
CA PHE A 301 1.81 0.93 4.33
C PHE A 301 2.66 0.40 3.16
N LEU A 302 2.02 0.13 2.01
CA LEU A 302 2.72 -0.33 0.81
C LEU A 302 3.67 0.74 0.25
N SER A 303 3.18 1.97 0.07
CA SER A 303 4.03 3.05 -0.48
C SER A 303 5.21 3.35 0.44
N MET A 304 4.99 3.37 1.76
CA MET A 304 6.06 3.51 2.75
C MET A 304 7.14 2.44 2.60
N ASP A 305 6.75 1.16 2.49
CA ASP A 305 7.73 0.08 2.41
C ASP A 305 8.51 0.10 1.08
N LEU A 306 7.88 0.53 -0.02
CA LEU A 306 8.56 0.78 -1.30
C LEU A 306 9.56 1.94 -1.19
N HIS A 307 9.20 3.04 -0.53
CA HIS A 307 10.12 4.16 -0.27
C HIS A 307 11.31 3.73 0.59
N ALA A 308 11.08 2.93 1.64
CA ALA A 308 12.13 2.42 2.52
C ALA A 308 13.13 1.50 1.80
N HIS A 309 12.73 0.89 0.68
CA HIS A 309 13.62 0.10 -0.18
C HIS A 309 14.18 0.90 -1.38
N GLY A 310 14.07 2.23 -1.35
CA GLY A 310 14.62 3.12 -2.38
C GLY A 310 13.85 3.10 -3.70
N ARG A 311 12.59 2.63 -3.70
CA ARG A 311 11.77 2.45 -4.91
C ARG A 311 10.55 3.36 -4.92
N SER A 312 10.81 4.65 -4.75
CA SER A 312 9.81 5.72 -4.86
C SER A 312 9.14 5.76 -6.22
N ASP A 313 9.85 5.36 -7.29
CA ASP A 313 9.30 5.19 -8.63
C ASP A 313 8.13 4.18 -8.62
N LEU A 314 8.34 3.02 -7.99
CA LEU A 314 7.32 1.97 -7.89
C LEU A 314 6.20 2.30 -6.90
N ALA A 315 6.51 3.03 -5.82
CA ALA A 315 5.50 3.57 -4.92
C ALA A 315 4.53 4.46 -5.70
N ALA A 316 5.06 5.33 -6.56
CA ALA A 316 4.24 6.22 -7.39
C ALA A 316 3.34 5.43 -8.37
N HIS A 317 3.83 4.34 -8.97
CA HIS A 317 2.99 3.47 -9.81
C HIS A 317 1.84 2.79 -9.04
N ALA A 318 2.10 2.29 -7.83
CA ALA A 318 1.07 1.70 -6.99
C ALA A 318 0.02 2.72 -6.55
N MET A 319 0.45 3.93 -6.15
CA MET A 319 -0.42 5.05 -5.80
C MET A 319 -1.27 5.49 -7.01
N ASP A 320 -0.65 5.65 -8.18
CA ASP A 320 -1.31 6.07 -9.42
C ASP A 320 -2.38 5.07 -9.86
N GLY A 321 -2.10 3.77 -9.79
CA GLY A 321 -3.09 2.73 -10.05
C GLY A 321 -4.28 2.76 -9.09
N TRP A 322 -4.02 3.03 -7.81
CA TRP A 322 -5.06 3.12 -6.79
C TRP A 322 -5.89 4.41 -6.93
N LEU A 323 -5.28 5.58 -7.11
CA LEU A 323 -5.96 6.88 -7.24
C LEU A 323 -6.77 6.98 -8.52
N GLN A 324 -6.21 6.54 -9.66
CA GLN A 324 -6.95 6.53 -10.93
C GLN A 324 -8.14 5.57 -10.90
N HIS A 325 -8.09 4.49 -10.13
CA HIS A 325 -9.21 3.57 -10.04
C HIS A 325 -10.25 4.00 -8.99
N SER A 326 -9.81 4.35 -7.77
CA SER A 326 -10.69 4.73 -6.66
C SER A 326 -11.28 6.13 -6.79
N GLY A 327 -10.51 7.07 -7.33
CA GLY A 327 -10.85 8.50 -7.34
C GLY A 327 -10.77 9.21 -5.99
N ASP A 328 -10.25 8.54 -4.96
CA ASP A 328 -10.12 9.10 -3.62
C ASP A 328 -8.83 9.94 -3.50
N PHE A 329 -8.80 11.07 -4.21
CA PHE A 329 -7.71 12.05 -4.06
C PHE A 329 -7.72 12.73 -2.68
N ALA A 330 -8.85 12.69 -1.97
CA ALA A 330 -8.94 13.23 -0.62
C ALA A 330 -8.07 12.43 0.38
N ALA A 331 -7.78 11.15 0.10
CA ALA A 331 -6.87 10.32 0.89
C ALA A 331 -5.46 10.94 1.06
N LEU A 332 -5.02 11.73 0.08
CA LEU A 332 -3.69 12.35 0.05
C LEU A 332 -3.43 13.24 1.28
N GLN A 333 -4.49 13.82 1.86
CA GLN A 333 -4.41 14.65 3.08
C GLN A 333 -3.89 13.85 4.29
N THR A 334 -4.16 12.55 4.34
CA THR A 334 -3.74 11.67 5.46
C THR A 334 -2.57 10.77 5.11
N TRP A 335 -2.22 10.67 3.83
CA TRP A 335 -1.29 9.66 3.31
C TRP A 335 0.10 9.77 3.94
N ARG A 336 0.69 10.97 3.97
CA ARG A 336 2.03 11.19 4.53
C ARG A 336 2.09 10.85 6.02
N PHE A 337 1.03 11.17 6.77
CA PHE A 337 0.92 10.79 8.17
C PHE A 337 0.95 9.28 8.33
N TYR A 338 0.16 8.55 7.53
CA TYR A 338 0.14 7.08 7.61
C TYR A 338 1.48 6.46 7.18
N GLU A 339 2.20 7.05 6.22
CA GLU A 339 3.55 6.59 5.86
C GLU A 339 4.53 6.76 7.02
N VAL A 340 4.54 7.93 7.69
CA VAL A 340 5.38 8.14 8.88
C VAL A 340 5.00 7.17 9.99
N TYR A 341 3.71 7.07 10.32
CA TYR A 341 3.21 6.14 11.33
C TYR A 341 3.64 4.69 11.05
N ARG A 342 3.44 4.20 9.82
CA ARG A 342 3.81 2.82 9.44
C ARG A 342 5.32 2.63 9.39
N ALA A 343 6.09 3.62 8.98
CA ALA A 343 7.55 3.57 9.05
C ALA A 343 8.03 3.39 10.50
N LEU A 344 7.46 4.13 11.45
CA LEU A 344 7.79 4.00 12.87
C LEU A 344 7.37 2.64 13.44
N VAL A 345 6.20 2.12 13.04
CA VAL A 345 5.80 0.73 13.36
C VAL A 345 6.86 -0.26 12.87
N ARG A 346 7.33 -0.14 11.62
CA ARG A 346 8.34 -1.06 11.06
C ARG A 346 9.72 -0.89 11.70
N ALA A 347 10.12 0.34 12.03
CA ALA A 347 11.36 0.61 12.77
C ALA A 347 11.30 -0.06 14.16
N MET A 348 10.21 0.13 14.89
CA MET A 348 9.96 -0.51 16.20
C MET A 348 9.98 -2.04 16.09
N VAL A 349 9.23 -2.60 15.14
CA VAL A 349 9.11 -4.05 14.94
C VAL A 349 10.46 -4.69 14.57
N ALA A 350 11.30 -4.00 13.81
CA ALA A 350 12.64 -4.47 13.47
C ALA A 350 13.59 -4.54 14.69
N GLN A 351 13.37 -3.72 15.71
CA GLN A 351 14.20 -3.68 16.93
C GLN A 351 13.89 -4.84 17.89
N ILE A 352 12.68 -5.39 17.84
CA ILE A 352 12.23 -6.50 18.70
C ILE A 352 12.31 -7.86 18.03
N SER A 353 12.47 -7.88 16.70
CA SER A 353 12.63 -9.12 15.94
C SER A 353 14.05 -9.67 16.09
N PRO A 354 14.25 -11.00 16.06
CA PRO A 354 15.59 -11.57 15.97
C PRO A 354 16.32 -10.95 14.77
N PRO A 355 17.61 -10.59 14.91
CA PRO A 355 18.35 -10.00 13.80
C PRO A 355 18.31 -10.94 12.60
N ALA A 356 17.88 -10.42 11.44
CA ALA A 356 18.00 -11.13 10.18
C ALA A 356 19.49 -11.46 9.93
N ALA A 357 19.77 -12.52 9.15
CA ALA A 357 21.13 -12.80 8.72
C ALA A 357 21.64 -11.60 7.88
N GLY A 358 22.50 -10.78 8.48
CA GLY A 358 23.02 -9.54 7.92
C GLY A 358 24.39 -9.22 8.52
N PRO A 359 25.03 -8.12 8.13
CA PRO A 359 26.31 -7.71 8.71
C PRO A 359 26.14 -7.55 10.23
N THR A 360 26.67 -8.50 10.98
CA THR A 360 26.75 -8.44 12.45
C THR A 360 28.10 -7.84 12.80
N GLY A 361 28.10 -6.57 13.21
CA GLY A 361 29.29 -5.83 13.62
C GLY A 361 28.90 -4.55 14.36
N ALA A 362 29.83 -3.98 15.12
CA ALA A 362 29.58 -2.74 15.88
C ALA A 362 29.21 -1.54 14.97
N ASP A 363 29.64 -1.58 13.70
CA ASP A 363 29.41 -0.51 12.71
C ASP A 363 28.16 -0.76 11.82
N ALA A 364 27.40 -1.83 12.07
CA ALA A 364 26.21 -2.13 11.29
C ALA A 364 25.04 -1.17 11.63
N PRO A 365 24.28 -0.71 10.63
CA PRO A 365 23.10 0.12 10.86
C PRO A 365 22.10 -0.59 11.78
N PRO A 366 21.42 0.11 12.72
CA PRO A 366 20.38 -0.51 13.54
C PRO A 366 19.28 -1.14 12.67
N ALA A 367 18.72 -2.26 13.15
CA ALA A 367 17.62 -2.93 12.44
C ALA A 367 16.44 -1.96 12.21
N GLY A 368 15.99 -1.84 10.97
CA GLY A 368 14.93 -0.90 10.61
C GLY A 368 15.38 0.56 10.42
N GLN A 369 16.68 0.83 10.34
CA GLN A 369 17.19 2.17 10.06
C GLN A 369 16.62 2.78 8.77
N GLN A 370 16.37 1.99 7.72
CA GLN A 370 15.75 2.54 6.50
C GLN A 370 14.36 3.14 6.76
N TYR A 371 13.58 2.56 7.68
CA TYR A 371 12.26 3.07 8.04
C TYR A 371 12.35 4.33 8.88
N ALA A 372 13.24 4.35 9.89
CA ALA A 372 13.51 5.53 10.69
C ALA A 372 14.01 6.71 9.82
N HIS A 373 14.86 6.43 8.82
CA HIS A 373 15.33 7.44 7.88
C HIS A 373 14.18 8.02 7.04
N CYS A 374 13.30 7.19 6.47
CA CYS A 374 12.12 7.68 5.74
C CYS A 374 11.20 8.52 6.63
N ALA A 375 10.87 8.04 7.85
CA ALA A 375 10.06 8.78 8.80
C ALA A 375 10.67 10.15 9.11
N GLN A 376 11.98 10.19 9.36
CA GLN A 376 12.71 11.42 9.63
C GLN A 376 12.68 12.40 8.46
N GLN A 377 12.94 11.91 7.24
CA GLN A 377 12.89 12.74 6.03
C GLN A 377 11.52 13.39 5.87
N TRP A 378 10.43 12.65 6.06
CA TRP A 378 9.08 13.17 5.93
C TRP A 378 8.65 14.11 7.07
N CYS A 379 9.18 13.90 8.28
CA CYS A 379 8.95 14.84 9.38
C CYS A 379 9.66 16.19 9.17
N GLN A 380 10.77 16.21 8.42
CA GLN A 380 11.63 17.39 8.25
C GLN A 380 11.42 18.12 6.93
N ALA A 381 11.15 17.39 5.85
CA ALA A 381 11.10 17.91 4.50
C ALA A 381 9.82 17.42 3.81
N THR A 382 8.89 18.35 3.58
CA THR A 382 7.85 18.15 2.58
C THR A 382 8.33 18.79 1.28
N PRO A 383 8.45 18.05 0.17
CA PRO A 383 8.76 18.65 -1.12
C PRO A 383 7.78 19.79 -1.40
N ALA A 384 8.28 20.94 -1.86
CA ALA A 384 7.40 22.05 -2.21
C ALA A 384 6.45 21.60 -3.34
N PRO A 385 5.13 21.67 -3.16
CA PRO A 385 4.19 21.28 -4.20
C PRO A 385 4.34 22.21 -5.40
N ALA A 386 4.22 21.64 -6.60
CA ALA A 386 4.27 22.36 -7.87
C ALA A 386 3.22 21.78 -8.81
N LEU A 387 2.67 22.63 -9.68
CA LEU A 387 1.67 22.24 -10.66
C LEU A 387 2.28 22.17 -12.06
N PHE A 388 2.23 20.98 -12.65
CA PHE A 388 2.59 20.74 -14.03
C PHE A 388 1.34 20.42 -14.83
N ILE A 389 1.25 20.93 -16.06
CA ILE A 389 0.25 20.46 -17.03
C ILE A 389 0.98 19.94 -18.26
N THR A 390 0.50 18.84 -18.85
CA THR A 390 0.94 18.46 -20.19
C THR A 390 0.24 19.32 -21.23
N CYS A 391 0.82 19.47 -22.41
CA CYS A 391 0.15 20.13 -23.53
C CYS A 391 0.59 19.49 -24.84
N GLY A 392 -0.35 19.19 -25.73
CA GLY A 392 -0.06 18.60 -27.04
C GLY A 392 -1.16 17.67 -27.55
N ALA A 393 -1.13 17.39 -28.86
CA ALA A 393 -2.09 16.51 -29.50
C ALA A 393 -2.01 15.06 -29.00
N SER A 394 -3.06 14.28 -29.24
CA SER A 394 -3.04 12.84 -28.99
C SER A 394 -1.92 12.20 -29.83
N GLY A 395 -1.18 11.25 -29.27
CA GLY A 395 0.04 10.73 -29.92
C GLY A 395 1.35 11.37 -29.47
N SER A 396 1.33 12.61 -28.93
CA SER A 396 2.55 13.40 -28.69
C SER A 396 3.37 13.02 -27.45
N GLY A 397 3.01 11.94 -26.74
CA GLY A 397 3.78 11.43 -25.59
C GLY A 397 3.43 12.06 -24.23
N LYS A 398 2.36 12.86 -24.12
CA LYS A 398 1.89 13.48 -22.86
C LYS A 398 1.82 12.51 -21.68
N SER A 399 1.11 11.40 -21.81
CA SER A 399 0.98 10.43 -20.73
C SER A 399 2.29 9.77 -20.33
N THR A 400 3.23 9.66 -21.28
CA THR A 400 4.59 9.18 -21.02
C THR A 400 5.41 10.22 -20.24
N VAL A 401 5.30 11.49 -20.60
CA VAL A 401 5.93 12.61 -19.87
C VAL A 401 5.34 12.74 -18.47
N ALA A 402 4.01 12.68 -18.33
CA ALA A 402 3.34 12.72 -17.03
C ALA A 402 3.74 11.54 -16.13
N ALA A 403 3.87 10.33 -16.69
CA ALA A 403 4.38 9.17 -15.96
C ALA A 403 5.84 9.38 -15.50
N ALA A 404 6.68 10.01 -16.32
CA ALA A 404 8.05 10.33 -15.92
C ALA A 404 8.10 11.39 -14.80
N CYS A 405 7.22 12.41 -14.83
CA CYS A 405 7.09 13.37 -13.73
C CYS A 405 6.67 12.68 -12.43
N MET A 406 5.73 11.75 -12.51
CA MET A 406 5.31 10.92 -11.38
C MET A 406 6.48 10.10 -10.83
N GLU A 407 7.24 9.40 -11.67
CA GLU A 407 8.39 8.58 -11.28
C GLU A 407 9.53 9.40 -10.64
N GLN A 408 9.83 10.59 -11.18
CA GLN A 408 10.99 11.39 -10.77
C GLN A 408 10.71 12.34 -9.61
N LEU A 409 9.49 12.90 -9.55
CA LEU A 409 9.11 13.91 -8.55
C LEU A 409 8.18 13.36 -7.47
N GLY A 410 7.65 12.14 -7.63
CA GLY A 410 6.53 11.67 -6.82
C GLY A 410 5.24 12.45 -7.10
N ALA A 411 5.09 13.03 -8.30
CA ALA A 411 3.94 13.84 -8.65
C ALA A 411 2.67 12.99 -8.78
N ILE A 412 1.57 13.47 -8.20
CA ILE A 412 0.25 12.90 -8.37
C ILE A 412 -0.23 13.20 -9.78
N ARG A 413 -0.47 12.15 -10.56
CA ARG A 413 -0.93 12.26 -11.93
C ARG A 413 -2.46 12.21 -12.00
N ILE A 414 -3.05 13.22 -12.63
CA ILE A 414 -4.50 13.32 -12.83
C ILE A 414 -4.78 13.29 -14.33
N ARG A 415 -5.52 12.30 -14.82
CA ARG A 415 -5.70 12.07 -16.26
C ARG A 415 -7.09 12.48 -16.71
N SER A 416 -7.14 13.34 -17.73
CA SER A 416 -8.40 13.77 -18.35
C SER A 416 -9.26 12.62 -18.84
N ASP A 417 -8.68 11.62 -19.52
CA ASP A 417 -9.45 10.48 -20.06
C ASP A 417 -10.10 9.62 -18.95
N VAL A 418 -9.41 9.47 -17.81
CA VAL A 418 -9.93 8.70 -16.65
C VAL A 418 -11.06 9.47 -15.96
N GLU A 419 -10.84 10.75 -15.66
CA GLU A 419 -11.87 11.55 -14.96
C GLU A 419 -13.07 11.85 -15.87
N ARG A 420 -12.85 12.00 -17.18
CA ARG A 420 -13.93 12.11 -18.16
C ARG A 420 -14.83 10.88 -18.09
N LYS A 421 -14.27 9.67 -18.18
CA LYS A 421 -15.06 8.42 -18.06
C LYS A 421 -15.79 8.33 -16.72
N ARG A 422 -15.11 8.66 -15.62
CA ARG A 422 -15.72 8.66 -14.29
C ARG A 422 -16.92 9.60 -14.18
N LEU A 423 -16.87 10.80 -14.77
CA LEU A 423 -18.00 11.75 -14.78
C LEU A 423 -19.26 11.20 -15.47
N PHE A 424 -19.12 10.15 -16.30
CA PHE A 424 -20.20 9.46 -16.98
C PHE A 424 -20.46 8.05 -16.41
N GLY A 425 -19.88 7.71 -15.26
CA GLY A 425 -20.08 6.40 -14.61
C GLY A 425 -19.39 5.24 -15.32
N LEU A 426 -18.42 5.52 -16.18
CA LEU A 426 -17.66 4.52 -16.93
C LEU A 426 -16.38 4.13 -16.19
N ASP A 427 -16.03 2.85 -16.24
CA ASP A 427 -14.69 2.37 -15.87
C ASP A 427 -13.63 2.99 -16.78
N ALA A 428 -12.42 3.20 -16.27
CA ALA A 428 -11.34 3.87 -17.02
C ALA A 428 -11.05 3.22 -18.39
N LEU A 429 -11.16 1.89 -18.51
CA LEU A 429 -10.91 1.17 -19.77
C LEU A 429 -12.18 0.89 -20.58
N ALA A 430 -13.37 1.29 -20.11
CA ALA A 430 -14.61 1.08 -20.85
C ALA A 430 -14.64 1.95 -22.11
N ASP A 431 -15.17 1.41 -23.21
CA ASP A 431 -15.41 2.15 -24.45
C ASP A 431 -16.73 2.92 -24.33
N SER A 432 -16.67 4.25 -24.39
CA SER A 432 -17.83 5.12 -24.28
C SER A 432 -18.79 5.00 -25.47
N HIS A 433 -18.27 4.80 -26.68
CA HIS A 433 -19.07 4.64 -27.89
C HIS A 433 -19.82 3.32 -27.90
N ALA A 434 -19.21 2.25 -27.35
CA ALA A 434 -19.89 0.97 -27.18
C ALA A 434 -21.12 1.06 -26.25
N GLN A 435 -21.18 2.07 -25.38
CA GLN A 435 -22.32 2.35 -24.50
C GLN A 435 -23.23 3.47 -25.02
N GLY A 436 -23.00 3.97 -26.24
CA GLY A 436 -23.82 5.02 -26.86
C GLY A 436 -23.68 6.39 -26.20
N LEU A 437 -22.59 6.65 -25.47
CA LEU A 437 -22.33 7.92 -24.81
C LEU A 437 -21.39 8.79 -25.65
N ASP A 438 -21.72 10.07 -25.81
CA ASP A 438 -20.77 11.08 -26.31
C ASP A 438 -20.19 11.85 -25.13
N ILE A 439 -19.00 11.42 -24.69
CA ILE A 439 -18.29 12.04 -23.58
C ILE A 439 -17.37 13.19 -24.03
N TYR A 440 -17.38 13.56 -25.32
CA TYR A 440 -16.48 14.56 -25.92
C TYR A 440 -17.18 15.85 -26.35
N THR A 441 -18.43 16.06 -25.97
CA THR A 441 -19.13 17.34 -26.18
C THR A 441 -18.40 18.53 -25.55
N PRO A 442 -18.64 19.78 -26.01
CA PRO A 442 -18.07 20.98 -25.40
C PRO A 442 -18.35 21.08 -23.89
N GLU A 443 -19.58 20.77 -23.48
CA GLU A 443 -20.01 20.80 -22.07
C GLU A 443 -19.31 19.70 -21.25
N ALA A 444 -19.22 18.48 -21.80
CA ALA A 444 -18.50 17.38 -21.16
C ALA A 444 -17.01 17.71 -20.99
N THR A 445 -16.43 18.35 -22.00
CA THR A 445 -15.04 18.81 -21.96
C THR A 445 -14.85 19.89 -20.89
N GLN A 446 -15.71 20.90 -20.83
CA GLN A 446 -15.65 21.94 -19.79
C GLN A 446 -15.74 21.34 -18.38
N ARG A 447 -16.72 20.45 -18.14
CA ARG A 447 -16.88 19.73 -16.86
C ARG A 447 -15.65 18.91 -16.51
N THR A 448 -15.06 18.23 -17.49
CA THR A 448 -13.82 17.45 -17.29
C THR A 448 -12.68 18.35 -16.82
N PHE A 449 -12.40 19.46 -17.51
CA PHE A 449 -11.31 20.36 -17.15
C PHE A 449 -11.52 21.05 -15.80
N ALA A 450 -12.76 21.44 -15.48
CA ALA A 450 -13.11 21.94 -14.15
C ALA A 450 -12.80 20.89 -13.06
N ARG A 451 -13.20 19.64 -13.29
CA ARG A 451 -12.91 18.52 -12.37
C ARG A 451 -11.41 18.29 -12.19
N LEU A 452 -10.61 18.39 -13.25
CA LEU A 452 -9.15 18.28 -13.15
C LEU A 452 -8.56 19.38 -12.26
N GLY A 453 -9.07 20.61 -12.36
CA GLY A 453 -8.68 21.72 -11.49
C GLY A 453 -9.02 21.46 -10.01
N GLU A 454 -10.22 20.98 -9.72
CA GLU A 454 -10.64 20.60 -8.36
C GLU A 454 -9.73 19.54 -7.75
N LEU A 455 -9.44 18.47 -8.50
CA LEU A 455 -8.58 17.37 -8.04
C LEU A 455 -7.13 17.82 -7.86
N ALA A 456 -6.64 18.67 -8.77
CA ALA A 456 -5.30 19.25 -8.65
C ALA A 456 -5.20 20.10 -7.38
N GLU A 457 -6.20 20.93 -7.10
CA GLU A 457 -6.24 21.74 -5.88
C GLU A 457 -6.19 20.87 -4.61
N VAL A 458 -7.01 19.81 -4.54
CA VAL A 458 -7.01 18.89 -3.39
C VAL A 458 -5.63 18.27 -3.16
N ALA A 459 -4.96 17.80 -4.22
CA ALA A 459 -3.65 17.18 -4.11
C ALA A 459 -2.55 18.20 -3.76
N LEU A 460 -2.58 19.40 -4.34
CA LEU A 460 -1.63 20.49 -4.04
C LEU A 460 -1.77 20.97 -2.60
N GLN A 461 -2.99 21.14 -2.10
CA GLN A 461 -3.26 21.51 -0.70
C GLN A 461 -2.84 20.42 0.28
N ALA A 462 -2.91 19.15 -0.13
CA ALA A 462 -2.34 18.03 0.62
C ALA A 462 -0.80 17.96 0.57
N GLY A 463 -0.13 18.90 -0.10
CA GLY A 463 1.33 19.03 -0.14
C GLY A 463 2.00 18.18 -1.21
N TRP A 464 1.27 17.70 -2.22
CA TRP A 464 1.83 16.87 -3.28
C TRP A 464 2.13 17.68 -4.55
N PRO A 465 3.25 17.44 -5.24
CA PRO A 465 3.40 17.90 -6.62
C PRO A 465 2.35 17.22 -7.50
N VAL A 466 1.83 17.93 -8.50
CA VAL A 466 0.73 17.45 -9.36
C VAL A 466 1.11 17.59 -10.83
N VAL A 467 0.81 16.57 -11.62
CA VAL A 467 0.83 16.65 -13.08
C VAL A 467 -0.55 16.34 -13.66
N VAL A 468 -1.16 17.32 -14.30
CA VAL A 468 -2.44 17.13 -15.01
C VAL A 468 -2.17 16.70 -16.44
N ASP A 469 -2.52 15.45 -16.75
CA ASP A 469 -2.34 14.82 -18.05
C ASP A 469 -3.58 15.03 -18.94
N ALA A 470 -3.54 16.08 -19.76
CA ALA A 470 -4.59 16.40 -20.73
C ALA A 470 -4.01 17.13 -21.96
N ALA A 471 -4.82 17.32 -23.00
CA ALA A 471 -4.33 17.93 -24.23
C ALA A 471 -4.02 19.44 -24.12
N PHE A 472 -4.78 20.18 -23.29
CA PHE A 472 -4.62 21.63 -23.03
C PHE A 472 -4.42 22.50 -24.29
N LEU A 473 -5.24 22.28 -25.32
CA LEU A 473 -5.09 22.91 -26.64
C LEU A 473 -5.60 24.35 -26.70
N ARG A 474 -6.44 24.77 -25.74
CA ARG A 474 -7.03 26.11 -25.66
C ARG A 474 -6.38 26.96 -24.56
N CYS A 475 -6.21 28.26 -24.79
CA CYS A 475 -5.61 29.19 -23.82
C CYS A 475 -6.39 29.21 -22.50
N GLU A 476 -7.72 29.29 -22.55
CA GLU A 476 -8.60 29.29 -21.37
C GLU A 476 -8.38 28.09 -20.43
N GLN A 477 -8.08 26.92 -21.01
CA GLN A 477 -7.79 25.70 -20.24
C GLN A 477 -6.44 25.80 -19.53
N ARG A 478 -5.43 26.38 -20.19
CA ARG A 478 -4.09 26.59 -19.61
C ARG A 478 -4.13 27.67 -18.54
N ASP A 479 -4.82 28.77 -18.82
CA ASP A 479 -5.02 29.90 -17.92
C ASP A 479 -5.73 29.51 -16.63
N ALA A 480 -6.74 28.63 -16.68
CA ALA A 480 -7.42 28.16 -15.49
C ALA A 480 -6.46 27.47 -14.49
N LEU A 481 -5.54 26.64 -14.96
CA LEU A 481 -4.57 25.93 -14.11
C LEU A 481 -3.41 26.86 -13.71
N ARG A 482 -3.02 27.80 -14.57
CA ARG A 482 -2.07 28.88 -14.21
C ARG A 482 -2.63 29.74 -13.06
N ALA A 483 -3.89 30.15 -13.15
CA ALA A 483 -4.56 30.93 -12.11
C ALA A 483 -4.70 30.14 -10.79
N LEU A 484 -4.95 28.82 -10.86
CA LEU A 484 -4.91 27.95 -9.68
C LEU A 484 -3.54 27.98 -9.00
N ALA A 485 -2.45 27.78 -9.75
CA ALA A 485 -1.10 27.83 -9.20
C ALA A 485 -0.76 29.20 -8.59
N GLN A 486 -1.14 30.29 -9.26
CA GLN A 486 -0.95 31.66 -8.74
C GLN A 486 -1.71 31.89 -7.44
N ARG A 487 -2.97 31.45 -7.36
CA ARG A 487 -3.80 31.57 -6.15
C ARG A 487 -3.21 30.81 -4.98
N LEU A 488 -2.64 29.62 -5.22
CA LEU A 488 -1.95 28.82 -4.21
C LEU A 488 -0.49 29.25 -3.99
N ARG A 489 0.03 30.19 -4.78
CA ARG A 489 1.43 30.67 -4.76
C ARG A 489 2.45 29.54 -4.98
N LEU A 490 2.14 28.64 -5.91
CA LEU A 490 2.96 27.48 -6.24
C LEU A 490 3.65 27.64 -7.61
N PRO A 491 4.83 27.02 -7.80
CA PRO A 491 5.45 26.96 -9.12
C PRO A 491 4.53 26.29 -10.15
N PHE A 492 4.60 26.77 -11.39
CA PHE A 492 3.78 26.29 -12.51
C PHE A 492 4.62 26.05 -13.76
N ALA A 493 4.37 24.97 -14.48
CA ALA A 493 4.99 24.73 -15.78
C ALA A 493 4.06 23.99 -16.76
N ILE A 494 4.19 24.35 -18.03
CA ILE A 494 3.50 23.71 -19.16
C ILE A 494 4.50 22.82 -19.89
N LEU A 495 4.31 21.51 -19.79
CA LEU A 495 5.11 20.49 -20.45
C LEU A 495 4.61 20.29 -21.88
N ALA A 496 5.11 21.11 -22.81
CA ALA A 496 4.74 21.07 -24.22
C ALA A 496 5.36 19.84 -24.90
N CYS A 497 4.55 18.80 -25.07
CA CYS A 497 4.93 17.51 -25.60
C CYS A 497 4.77 17.50 -27.12
N GLU A 498 5.89 17.43 -27.83
CA GLU A 498 5.98 17.53 -29.28
C GLU A 498 6.50 16.21 -29.89
N ALA A 499 6.03 15.90 -31.09
CA ALA A 499 6.57 14.85 -31.95
C ALA A 499 6.08 15.07 -33.39
N PRO A 500 6.77 14.54 -34.42
CA PRO A 500 6.34 14.67 -35.81
C PRO A 500 4.93 14.09 -36.03
N ALA A 501 4.12 14.75 -36.87
CA ALA A 501 2.73 14.34 -37.12
C ALA A 501 2.58 12.88 -37.56
N GLU A 502 3.54 12.36 -38.33
CA GLU A 502 3.56 10.96 -38.74
C GLU A 502 3.76 10.01 -37.55
N THR A 503 4.64 10.36 -36.62
CA THR A 503 4.83 9.62 -35.36
C THR A 503 3.56 9.61 -34.51
N LEU A 504 2.81 10.73 -34.46
CA LEU A 504 1.54 10.79 -33.74
C LEU A 504 0.54 9.77 -34.31
N ARG A 505 0.36 9.73 -35.64
CA ARG A 505 -0.54 8.78 -36.31
C ARG A 505 -0.17 7.33 -36.02
N GLN A 506 1.12 7.00 -36.16
CA GLN A 506 1.63 5.65 -35.90
C GLN A 506 1.38 5.21 -34.45
N ARG A 507 1.67 6.08 -33.47
CA ARG A 507 1.46 5.81 -32.04
C ARG A 507 0.00 5.64 -31.67
N ILE A 508 -0.93 6.31 -32.35
CA ILE A 508 -2.37 6.15 -32.13
C ILE A 508 -2.87 4.84 -32.73
N ALA A 509 -2.44 4.50 -33.95
CA ALA A 509 -2.80 3.22 -34.58
C ALA A 509 -2.36 2.02 -33.72
N GLN A 510 -1.12 2.03 -33.21
CA GLN A 510 -0.59 0.97 -32.33
C GLN A 510 -1.34 0.88 -31.00
N ARG A 511 -1.77 2.01 -30.42
CA ARG A 511 -2.51 2.02 -29.15
C ARG A 511 -3.90 1.42 -29.29
N ARG A 512 -4.61 1.75 -30.37
CA ARG A 512 -5.95 1.20 -30.64
C ARG A 512 -5.91 -0.32 -30.80
N SER A 513 -4.86 -0.87 -31.42
CA SER A 513 -4.72 -2.33 -31.54
C SER A 513 -4.42 -3.03 -30.21
N ALA A 514 -3.87 -2.33 -29.21
CA ALA A 514 -3.52 -2.90 -27.91
C ALA A 514 -4.68 -2.90 -26.90
N ALA A 515 -5.69 -2.03 -27.05
CA ALA A 515 -6.87 -1.91 -26.16
C ALA A 515 -6.56 -1.80 -24.64
N GLN A 516 -5.40 -1.23 -24.28
CA GLN A 516 -4.90 -1.13 -22.90
C GLN A 516 -4.82 0.32 -22.37
N ASP A 517 -5.28 1.31 -23.15
CA ASP A 517 -5.21 2.73 -22.79
C ASP A 517 -6.64 3.30 -22.65
N PRO A 518 -6.95 4.08 -21.59
CA PRO A 518 -8.25 4.76 -21.47
C PRO A 518 -8.52 5.80 -22.57
N SER A 519 -7.51 6.26 -23.32
CA SER A 519 -7.66 7.26 -24.37
C SER A 519 -8.38 6.71 -25.61
N GLU A 520 -9.47 7.34 -26.04
CA GLU A 520 -10.30 6.94 -27.20
C GLU A 520 -9.93 7.70 -28.50
N ALA A 521 -8.71 8.24 -28.58
CA ALA A 521 -8.31 9.10 -29.68
C ALA A 521 -8.21 8.36 -31.04
N THR A 522 -8.76 8.99 -32.08
CA THR A 522 -8.69 8.53 -33.48
C THR A 522 -7.70 9.37 -34.31
N PRO A 523 -7.18 8.85 -35.44
CA PRO A 523 -6.36 9.66 -36.36
C PRO A 523 -7.05 10.95 -36.82
N GLU A 524 -8.36 10.90 -37.05
CA GLU A 524 -9.19 12.05 -37.42
C GLU A 524 -9.25 13.07 -36.27
N LEU A 525 -9.40 12.61 -35.02
CA LEU A 525 -9.36 13.48 -33.84
C LEU A 525 -7.99 14.15 -33.69
N VAL A 526 -6.89 13.47 -33.99
CA VAL A 526 -5.54 14.08 -33.97
C VAL A 526 -5.47 15.24 -34.97
N GLN A 527 -6.00 15.05 -36.17
CA GLN A 527 -6.00 16.12 -37.18
C GLN A 527 -6.84 17.32 -36.74
N GLN A 528 -8.03 17.07 -36.17
CA GLN A 528 -8.86 18.12 -35.58
C GLN A 528 -8.16 18.85 -34.42
N GLN A 529 -7.44 18.11 -33.56
CA GLN A 529 -6.67 18.68 -32.46
C GLN A 529 -5.52 19.57 -32.95
N LEU A 530 -4.81 19.15 -34.00
CA LEU A 530 -3.74 19.94 -34.61
C LEU A 530 -4.27 21.24 -35.24
N GLN A 531 -5.47 21.20 -35.84
CA GLN A 531 -6.12 22.38 -36.40
C GLN A 531 -6.71 23.32 -35.34
N GLY A 532 -7.22 22.75 -34.24
CA GLY A 532 -7.81 23.49 -33.13
C GLY A 532 -6.82 23.97 -32.08
N TRP A 533 -5.51 23.76 -32.28
CA TRP A 533 -4.48 24.20 -31.34
C TRP A 533 -4.34 25.72 -31.37
N GLN A 534 -4.54 26.37 -30.22
CA GLN A 534 -4.29 27.79 -30.06
C GLN A 534 -2.82 28.05 -29.69
N PRO A 535 -2.14 28.99 -30.37
CA PRO A 535 -0.76 29.38 -30.07
C PRO A 535 -0.55 29.79 -28.61
N TRP A 536 0.72 29.83 -28.20
CA TRP A 536 1.12 30.33 -26.88
C TRP A 536 0.87 31.83 -26.78
N GLY A 537 0.23 32.27 -25.70
CA GLY A 537 0.19 33.68 -25.32
C GLY A 537 1.53 34.15 -24.77
N GLU A 538 1.83 35.44 -24.88
CA GLU A 538 3.10 36.02 -24.37
C GLU A 538 3.30 35.74 -22.88
N GLU A 539 2.22 35.81 -22.09
CA GLU A 539 2.25 35.54 -20.66
C GLU A 539 2.43 34.06 -20.30
N GLU A 540 2.24 33.14 -21.25
CA GLU A 540 2.40 31.69 -21.03
C GLU A 540 3.83 31.24 -21.30
N LEU A 541 4.53 31.89 -22.24
CA LEU A 541 5.88 31.52 -22.69
C LEU A 541 6.89 31.29 -21.56
N PRO A 542 6.93 32.09 -20.46
CA PRO A 542 7.86 31.85 -19.35
C PRO A 542 7.67 30.48 -18.67
N PHE A 543 6.45 29.93 -18.72
CA PHE A 543 6.08 28.66 -18.08
C PHE A 543 6.22 27.47 -19.03
N VAL A 544 6.39 27.69 -20.33
CA VAL A 544 6.49 26.61 -21.32
C VAL A 544 7.85 25.91 -21.22
N ARG A 545 7.80 24.58 -21.24
CA ARG A 545 8.92 23.65 -21.23
C ARG A 545 8.71 22.66 -22.38
N ARG A 546 9.45 22.86 -23.48
CA ARG A 546 9.32 22.03 -24.68
C ARG A 546 10.04 20.69 -24.50
N ILE A 547 9.33 19.63 -24.88
CA ILE A 547 9.79 18.25 -24.76
C ILE A 547 9.52 17.55 -26.09
N ASP A 548 10.57 17.34 -26.87
CA ASP A 548 10.51 16.47 -28.03
C ASP A 548 10.50 15.00 -27.58
N THR A 549 9.35 14.36 -27.65
CA THR A 549 9.16 12.95 -27.24
C THR A 549 9.61 11.96 -28.31
N SER A 550 10.12 12.42 -29.45
CA SER A 550 10.79 11.60 -30.45
C SER A 550 12.30 11.50 -30.20
N ALA A 551 12.87 12.42 -29.43
CA ALA A 551 14.28 12.40 -29.08
C ALA A 551 14.63 11.26 -28.11
N PRO A 552 15.73 10.51 -28.30
CA PRO A 552 16.07 9.34 -27.48
C PRO A 552 16.35 9.66 -25.99
N HIS A 553 16.71 10.90 -25.66
CA HIS A 553 17.11 11.31 -24.30
C HIS A 553 16.14 12.30 -23.64
N TRP A 554 14.87 12.37 -24.09
CA TRP A 554 13.89 13.33 -23.57
C TRP A 554 13.65 13.21 -22.06
N ARG A 555 13.79 12.01 -21.46
CA ARG A 555 13.64 11.80 -20.01
C ARG A 555 14.71 12.53 -19.19
N ALA A 556 15.95 12.56 -19.68
CA ALA A 556 17.04 13.27 -19.02
C ALA A 556 16.86 14.79 -19.15
N ALA A 557 16.42 15.26 -20.32
CA ALA A 557 16.09 16.66 -20.55
C ALA A 557 14.94 17.12 -19.63
N LEU A 558 13.90 16.29 -19.45
CA LEU A 558 12.82 16.57 -18.52
C LEU A 558 13.35 16.73 -17.09
N ALA A 559 14.16 15.77 -16.61
CA ALA A 559 14.72 15.82 -15.25
C ALA A 559 15.49 17.14 -14.99
N ALA A 560 16.30 17.58 -15.94
CA ALA A 560 17.04 18.85 -15.83
C ALA A 560 16.10 20.07 -15.77
N GLN A 561 15.02 20.07 -16.55
CA GLN A 561 14.04 21.16 -16.58
C GLN A 561 13.16 21.22 -15.32
N LEU A 562 12.93 20.07 -14.65
CA LEU A 562 12.13 19.99 -13.43
C LEU A 562 12.88 20.45 -12.17
N GLN A 563 14.22 20.47 -12.20
CA GLN A 563 15.05 20.96 -11.08
C GLN A 563 15.12 22.50 -10.99
N THR A 564 14.57 23.22 -11.97
CA THR A 564 14.50 24.70 -11.99
C THR A 564 13.05 25.20 -12.08
N PRO A 565 12.21 24.99 -11.04
CA PRO A 565 10.93 25.66 -10.97
C PRO A 565 11.16 27.17 -10.81
N ARG A 566 10.55 27.98 -11.68
CA ARG A 566 10.48 29.45 -11.54
C ARG A 566 9.14 29.84 -10.92
#